data_AF-A0A067P2W6-F1
#
_entry.id   AF-A0A067P2W6-F1
#
_cell.length_a   1.000
_cell.length_b   1.000
_cell.length_c   1.000
_cell.angle_alpha   90.00
_cell.angle_beta   90.00
_cell.angle_gamma   90.00
#
_symmetry.space_group_name_H-M   'P 1'
#
loop_
_entity.id
_entity.type
_entity.pdbx_description
1 polymer ?
#
loop_
_entity_poly.entity_id
_entity_poly.type
_entity_poly.pdbx_seq_one_letter_code
_entity_poly.pdbx_strand_id
1 'polypeptide(L)'
;MGCLKVMEQSLHFNMCDLKTSYLCNDDVPGIGLIVDKCIPSDLRYACYFWADHLSLTVFEEEILQALRRLLCEKFLYWLEVLSFTKNIQLSFAALTTLADWVQKYDEDLEMMATDAYNMLAVFARPIVHSVPHIYLSALPFSAMNSTIANLYKPNYPHVLGLQIGQALNWPSIQAIIEGHYSRVRSVAFSPDGKHIASGSGDQTVRSVGCKVRRTCCWAI
;
A
#
# COMPACT_ATOMS: atom_id res chain seq x y z
N MET A 1 -14.58 13.36 -6.69
CA MET A 1 -15.68 12.62 -6.03
C MET A 1 -16.05 11.28 -6.69
N GLY A 2 -16.19 11.19 -8.02
CA GLY A 2 -16.65 9.96 -8.70
C GLY A 2 -15.87 8.69 -8.35
N CYS A 3 -14.54 8.74 -8.36
CA CYS A 3 -13.71 7.56 -8.06
C CYS A 3 -13.93 7.03 -6.63
N LEU A 4 -13.90 7.89 -5.62
CA LEU A 4 -14.09 7.49 -4.22
C LEU A 4 -15.46 6.85 -3.99
N LYS A 5 -16.50 7.38 -4.65
CA LYS A 5 -17.86 6.83 -4.56
C LYS A 5 -17.98 5.45 -5.22
N VAL A 6 -17.37 5.25 -6.39
CA VAL A 6 -17.31 3.94 -7.06
C VAL A 6 -16.60 2.93 -6.17
N MET A 7 -15.45 3.31 -5.61
CA MET A 7 -14.70 2.44 -4.70
C MET A 7 -15.49 2.08 -3.44
N GLU A 8 -16.19 3.05 -2.83
CA GLU A 8 -17.02 2.82 -1.65
C GLU A 8 -18.13 1.79 -1.91
N GLN A 9 -18.77 1.86 -3.07
CA GLN A 9 -19.88 1.00 -3.46
C GLN A 9 -19.45 -0.39 -3.93
N SER A 10 -18.31 -0.49 -4.63
CA SER A 10 -17.89 -1.72 -5.28
C SER A 10 -16.88 -2.55 -4.50
N LEU A 11 -16.03 -1.92 -3.67
CA LEU A 11 -15.01 -2.65 -2.91
C LEU A 11 -15.63 -3.45 -1.77
N HIS A 12 -15.32 -4.75 -1.73
CA HIS A 12 -15.72 -5.68 -0.68
C HIS A 12 -14.64 -6.75 -0.45
N PHE A 13 -14.76 -7.47 0.65
CA PHE A 13 -13.89 -8.61 0.96
C PHE A 13 -13.95 -9.67 -0.15
N ASN A 14 -12.79 -10.22 -0.51
CA ASN A 14 -12.65 -11.28 -1.49
C ASN A 14 -13.22 -10.88 -2.86
N MET A 15 -12.65 -9.83 -3.45
CA MET A 15 -13.13 -9.19 -4.68
C MET A 15 -13.38 -10.19 -5.84
N CYS A 16 -12.57 -11.25 -5.91
CA CYS A 16 -12.63 -12.26 -6.98
C CYS A 16 -13.15 -13.63 -6.51
N ASP A 17 -13.83 -13.70 -5.35
CA ASP A 17 -14.40 -14.94 -4.80
C ASP A 17 -13.43 -16.14 -4.82
N LEU A 18 -12.19 -15.91 -4.39
CA LEU A 18 -11.19 -16.97 -4.29
C LEU A 18 -11.69 -18.06 -3.34
N LYS A 19 -11.64 -19.31 -3.82
CA LYS A 19 -12.08 -20.49 -3.05
C LYS A 19 -11.05 -20.97 -2.06
N THR A 20 -9.78 -20.70 -2.30
CA THR A 20 -8.66 -21.15 -1.47
C THR A 20 -7.60 -20.06 -1.37
N SER A 21 -6.85 -20.08 -0.27
CA SER A 21 -5.74 -19.17 -0.04
C SER A 21 -4.37 -19.78 -0.38
N TYR A 22 -4.33 -21.01 -0.88
CA TYR A 22 -3.10 -21.78 -1.10
C TYR A 22 -2.43 -21.48 -2.43
N LEU A 23 -3.19 -21.00 -3.42
CA LEU A 23 -2.68 -20.71 -4.75
C LEU A 23 -2.17 -19.28 -4.82
N CYS A 24 -1.09 -19.06 -5.59
CA CYS A 24 -0.72 -17.71 -6.00
C CYS A 24 -1.79 -17.18 -6.96
N ASN A 25 -1.86 -15.86 -7.10
CA ASN A 25 -2.82 -15.20 -7.99
C ASN A 25 -2.75 -15.78 -9.42
N ASP A 26 -1.53 -15.96 -9.94
CA ASP A 26 -1.28 -16.47 -11.29
C ASP A 26 -1.57 -17.98 -11.45
N ASP A 27 -1.65 -18.73 -10.35
CA ASP A 27 -1.92 -20.17 -10.35
C ASP A 27 -3.42 -20.50 -10.24
N VAL A 28 -4.27 -19.50 -10.01
CA VAL A 28 -5.72 -19.69 -9.94
C VAL A 28 -6.28 -19.97 -11.35
N PRO A 29 -6.94 -21.12 -11.59
CA PRO A 29 -7.46 -21.45 -12.91
C PRO A 29 -8.46 -20.42 -13.42
N GLY A 30 -8.20 -19.85 -14.60
CA GLY A 30 -9.07 -18.87 -15.24
C GLY A 30 -9.08 -17.50 -14.57
N ILE A 31 -8.07 -17.17 -13.77
CA ILE A 31 -8.03 -15.91 -12.99
C ILE A 31 -8.24 -14.65 -13.83
N GLY A 32 -7.71 -14.60 -15.06
CA GLY A 32 -7.90 -13.43 -15.94
C GLY A 32 -9.38 -13.13 -16.22
N LEU A 33 -10.17 -14.16 -16.55
CA LEU A 33 -11.61 -14.00 -16.79
C LEU A 33 -12.38 -13.63 -15.51
N ILE A 34 -11.97 -14.17 -14.38
CA ILE A 34 -12.56 -13.85 -13.07
C ILE A 34 -12.29 -12.38 -12.74
N VAL A 35 -11.05 -11.93 -12.87
CA VAL A 35 -10.62 -10.55 -12.61
C VAL A 35 -11.30 -9.55 -13.55
N ASP A 36 -11.49 -9.89 -14.82
CA ASP A 36 -12.24 -9.05 -15.77
C ASP A 36 -13.74 -8.95 -15.45
N LYS A 37 -14.32 -10.01 -14.91
CA LYS A 37 -15.73 -10.01 -14.48
C LYS A 37 -15.95 -9.28 -13.15
N CYS A 38 -15.08 -9.52 -12.18
CA CYS A 38 -15.22 -9.03 -10.81
C CYS A 38 -14.70 -7.59 -10.64
N ILE A 39 -13.73 -7.18 -11.46
CA ILE A 39 -13.10 -5.86 -11.36
C ILE A 39 -13.32 -5.11 -12.69
N PRO A 40 -14.48 -4.45 -12.85
CA PRO A 40 -14.82 -3.73 -14.07
C PRO A 40 -13.92 -2.50 -14.29
N SER A 41 -13.89 -2.00 -15.54
CA SER A 41 -12.94 -0.96 -15.96
C SER A 41 -13.06 0.36 -15.21
N ASP A 42 -14.27 0.73 -14.83
CA ASP A 42 -14.58 1.89 -14.00
C ASP A 42 -14.01 1.77 -12.59
N LEU A 43 -14.14 0.59 -11.96
CA LEU A 43 -13.51 0.32 -10.67
C LEU A 43 -11.98 0.33 -10.78
N ARG A 44 -11.39 -0.29 -11.81
CA ARG A 44 -9.94 -0.24 -12.05
C ARG A 44 -9.44 1.20 -12.15
N TYR A 45 -10.11 1.99 -12.99
CA TYR A 45 -9.80 3.40 -13.16
C TYR A 45 -9.88 4.16 -11.82
N ALA A 46 -10.95 3.95 -11.06
CA ALA A 46 -11.11 4.59 -9.75
C ALA A 46 -9.98 4.21 -8.80
N CYS A 47 -9.63 2.92 -8.69
CA CYS A 47 -8.57 2.42 -7.82
C CYS A 47 -7.16 2.93 -8.19
N TYR A 48 -6.90 3.25 -9.46
CA TYR A 48 -5.59 3.72 -9.91
C TYR A 48 -5.41 5.23 -9.75
N PHE A 49 -6.44 6.01 -10.06
CA PHE A 49 -6.28 7.45 -10.29
C PHE A 49 -6.95 8.34 -9.24
N TRP A 50 -7.62 7.79 -8.21
CA TRP A 50 -8.30 8.62 -7.21
C TRP A 50 -7.35 9.62 -6.53
N ALA A 51 -6.10 9.23 -6.29
CA ALA A 51 -5.11 10.09 -5.65
C ALA A 51 -4.52 11.15 -6.59
N ASP A 52 -4.34 10.83 -7.87
CA ASP A 52 -3.95 11.83 -8.87
C ASP A 52 -4.99 12.94 -8.95
N HIS A 53 -6.28 12.57 -8.96
CA HIS A 53 -7.37 13.55 -8.89
C HIS A 53 -7.35 14.33 -7.58
N LEU A 54 -7.08 13.68 -6.44
CA LEU A 54 -6.98 14.34 -5.14
C LEU A 54 -5.94 15.48 -5.14
N SER A 55 -4.77 15.25 -5.75
CA SER A 55 -3.71 16.25 -5.83
C SER A 55 -4.11 17.55 -6.55
N LEU A 56 -5.13 17.48 -7.42
CA LEU A 56 -5.66 18.60 -8.19
C LEU A 56 -6.87 19.27 -7.51
N THR A 57 -7.39 18.68 -6.43
CA THR A 57 -8.56 19.20 -5.73
C THR A 57 -8.20 20.15 -4.60
N VAL A 58 -9.08 21.13 -4.36
CA VAL A 58 -9.07 21.94 -3.14
C VAL A 58 -9.64 21.14 -1.97
N PHE A 59 -9.30 21.55 -0.75
CA PHE A 59 -9.82 20.92 0.46
C PHE A 59 -11.35 21.06 0.54
N GLU A 60 -12.03 19.91 0.66
CA GLU A 60 -13.47 19.82 0.89
C GLU A 60 -13.73 18.73 1.94
N GLU A 61 -14.60 19.03 2.91
CA GLU A 61 -14.91 18.14 4.03
C GLU A 61 -15.54 16.81 3.56
N GLU A 62 -16.34 16.84 2.49
CA GLU A 62 -16.93 15.63 1.90
C GLU A 62 -15.85 14.68 1.35
N ILE A 63 -14.80 15.24 0.74
CA ILE A 63 -13.65 14.46 0.23
C ILE A 63 -12.90 13.85 1.41
N LEU A 64 -12.65 14.62 2.47
CA LEU A 64 -11.99 14.13 3.68
C LEU A 64 -12.74 12.93 4.28
N GLN A 65 -14.06 13.02 4.41
CA GLN A 65 -14.90 11.92 4.92
C GLN A 65 -14.90 10.69 4.00
N ALA A 66 -14.86 10.88 2.68
CA ALA A 66 -14.76 9.79 1.73
C ALA A 66 -13.38 9.09 1.80
N LEU A 67 -12.30 9.85 1.97
CA LEU A 67 -10.94 9.31 2.16
C LEU A 67 -10.82 8.55 3.49
N ARG A 68 -11.43 9.06 4.55
CA ARG A 68 -11.49 8.36 5.84
C ARG A 68 -12.23 7.04 5.71
N ARG A 69 -13.39 7.00 5.05
CA ARG A 69 -14.10 5.74 4.75
C ARG A 69 -13.26 4.79 3.90
N LEU A 70 -12.54 5.30 2.90
CA LEU A 70 -11.63 4.50 2.08
C LEU A 70 -10.56 3.82 2.94
N LEU A 71 -9.84 4.54 3.80
CA LEU A 71 -8.81 3.92 4.64
C LEU A 71 -9.40 3.06 5.76
N CYS A 72 -10.48 3.48 6.38
CA CYS A 72 -11.04 2.79 7.54
C CYS A 72 -11.81 1.52 7.19
N GLU A 73 -12.48 1.48 6.04
CA GLU A 73 -13.40 0.40 5.71
C GLU A 73 -13.00 -0.39 4.47
N LYS A 74 -12.29 0.24 3.52
CA LYS A 74 -12.06 -0.29 2.18
C LYS A 74 -10.59 -0.50 1.82
N PHE A 75 -9.66 -0.16 2.70
CA PHE A 75 -8.22 -0.19 2.43
C PHE A 75 -7.75 -1.58 1.98
N LEU A 76 -8.10 -2.62 2.74
CA LEU A 76 -7.68 -3.98 2.42
C LEU A 76 -8.24 -4.45 1.06
N TYR A 77 -9.49 -4.11 0.76
CA TYR A 77 -10.17 -4.49 -0.49
C TYR A 77 -9.57 -3.74 -1.69
N TRP A 78 -9.18 -2.48 -1.49
CA TRP A 78 -8.43 -1.74 -2.50
C TRP A 78 -7.09 -2.42 -2.81
N LEU A 79 -6.39 -2.94 -1.79
CA LEU A 79 -5.16 -3.72 -2.02
C LEU A 79 -5.42 -5.03 -2.78
N GLU A 80 -6.56 -5.70 -2.57
CA GLU A 80 -6.93 -6.88 -3.37
C GLU A 80 -6.99 -6.53 -4.86
N VAL A 81 -7.67 -5.43 -5.21
CA VAL A 81 -7.79 -4.96 -6.60
C VAL A 81 -6.41 -4.65 -7.19
N LEU A 82 -5.57 -3.93 -6.44
CA LEU A 82 -4.23 -3.59 -6.90
C LEU A 82 -3.34 -4.82 -7.06
N SER A 83 -3.49 -5.82 -6.20
CA SER A 83 -2.75 -7.08 -6.29
C SER A 83 -3.18 -7.91 -7.51
N PHE A 84 -4.48 -8.15 -7.70
CA PHE A 84 -4.99 -8.89 -8.87
C PHE A 84 -4.62 -8.23 -10.18
N THR A 85 -4.58 -6.89 -10.20
CA THR A 85 -4.24 -6.15 -11.40
C THR A 85 -2.74 -5.86 -11.54
N LYS A 86 -1.89 -6.39 -10.64
CA LYS A 86 -0.42 -6.24 -10.65
C LYS A 86 0.05 -4.78 -10.57
N ASN A 87 -0.72 -3.93 -9.91
CA ASN A 87 -0.50 -2.48 -9.79
C ASN A 87 -0.35 -2.02 -8.33
N ILE A 88 0.14 -2.88 -7.43
CA ILE A 88 0.36 -2.50 -6.02
C ILE A 88 1.24 -1.24 -5.91
N GLN A 89 2.15 -1.01 -6.83
CA GLN A 89 3.10 0.11 -6.75
C GLN A 89 2.40 1.47 -6.78
N LEU A 90 1.21 1.56 -7.38
CA LEU A 90 0.39 2.77 -7.40
C LEU A 90 -0.06 3.17 -5.99
N SER A 91 -0.17 2.22 -5.06
CA SER A 91 -0.60 2.51 -3.69
C SER A 91 0.39 3.42 -2.97
N PHE A 92 1.69 3.31 -3.23
CA PHE A 92 2.71 4.12 -2.55
C PHE A 92 2.58 5.61 -2.91
N ALA A 93 2.43 5.90 -4.21
CA ALA A 93 2.20 7.26 -4.69
C ALA A 93 0.86 7.80 -4.18
N ALA A 94 -0.19 6.96 -4.19
CA ALA A 94 -1.51 7.34 -3.73
C ALA A 94 -1.54 7.68 -2.23
N LEU A 95 -0.92 6.86 -1.39
CA LEU A 95 -0.84 7.07 0.06
C LEU A 95 0.05 8.27 0.43
N THR A 96 1.13 8.49 -0.31
CA THR A 96 1.98 9.68 -0.12
C THR A 96 1.20 10.95 -0.48
N THR A 97 0.48 10.93 -1.61
CA THR A 97 -0.36 12.05 -2.03
C THR A 97 -1.47 12.32 -1.03
N LEU A 98 -2.10 11.27 -0.49
CA LEU A 98 -3.09 11.38 0.57
C LEU A 98 -2.48 12.05 1.81
N ALA A 99 -1.39 11.51 2.35
CA ALA A 99 -0.73 12.04 3.54
C ALA A 99 -0.35 13.51 3.38
N ASP A 100 0.22 13.89 2.23
CA ASP A 100 0.57 15.27 1.91
C ASP A 100 -0.66 16.19 1.84
N TRP A 101 -1.78 15.70 1.27
CA TRP A 101 -3.02 16.46 1.13
C TRP A 101 -3.71 16.68 2.49
N VAL A 102 -3.73 15.68 3.37
CA VAL A 102 -4.40 15.76 4.69
C VAL A 102 -3.52 16.34 5.80
N GLN A 103 -2.21 16.49 5.59
CA GLN A 103 -1.22 16.83 6.64
C GLN A 103 -1.61 18.03 7.52
N LYS A 104 -2.31 19.02 6.97
CA LYS A 104 -2.69 20.25 7.68
C LYS A 104 -4.12 20.22 8.26
N TYR A 105 -4.89 19.18 7.97
CA TYR A 105 -6.34 19.15 8.18
C TYR A 105 -6.78 17.99 9.08
N ASP A 106 -6.19 16.80 8.93
CA ASP A 106 -6.54 15.61 9.72
C ASP A 106 -5.26 14.80 10.01
N GLU A 107 -4.70 15.01 11.20
CA GLU A 107 -3.48 14.33 11.68
C GLU A 107 -3.70 12.82 11.81
N ASP A 108 -4.87 12.38 12.25
CA ASP A 108 -5.20 10.96 12.39
C ASP A 108 -5.19 10.26 11.03
N LEU A 109 -5.79 10.89 10.02
CA LEU A 109 -5.85 10.33 8.68
C LEU A 109 -4.46 10.34 8.00
N GLU A 110 -3.62 11.34 8.29
CA GLU A 110 -2.22 11.38 7.86
C GLU A 110 -1.44 10.20 8.47
N MET A 111 -1.56 10.02 9.79
CA MET A 111 -0.92 8.91 10.49
C MET A 111 -1.40 7.55 9.97
N MET A 112 -2.70 7.41 9.65
CA MET A 112 -3.24 6.20 9.03
C MET A 112 -2.70 5.96 7.62
N ALA A 113 -2.55 7.00 6.80
CA ALA A 113 -1.98 6.89 5.46
C ALA A 113 -0.50 6.48 5.53
N THR A 114 0.25 7.05 6.47
CA THR A 114 1.65 6.69 6.75
C THR A 114 1.76 5.26 7.29
N ASP A 115 0.85 4.83 8.17
CA ASP A 115 0.78 3.45 8.66
C ASP A 115 0.50 2.44 7.53
N ALA A 116 -0.48 2.74 6.67
CA ALA A 116 -0.80 1.97 5.47
C ALA A 116 0.40 1.85 4.51
N TYR A 117 1.14 2.95 4.32
CA TYR A 117 2.35 2.98 3.51
C TYR A 117 3.40 2.03 4.08
N ASN A 118 3.64 2.09 5.39
CA ASN A 118 4.62 1.24 6.05
C ASN A 118 4.24 -0.25 6.04
N MET A 119 2.95 -0.56 6.19
CA MET A 119 2.43 -1.92 6.02
C MET A 119 2.74 -2.45 4.62
N LEU A 120 2.50 -1.65 3.58
CA LEU A 120 2.82 -2.03 2.20
C LEU A 120 4.32 -2.13 1.98
N ALA A 121 5.13 -1.29 2.62
CA ALA A 121 6.57 -1.36 2.50
C ALA A 121 7.12 -2.72 3.00
N VAL A 122 6.49 -3.33 4.00
CA VAL A 122 6.88 -4.66 4.48
C VAL A 122 6.26 -5.79 3.64
N PHE A 123 4.98 -5.65 3.26
CA PHE A 123 4.18 -6.76 2.74
C PHE A 123 3.79 -6.68 1.26
N ALA A 124 4.20 -5.65 0.50
CA ALA A 124 3.83 -5.50 -0.90
C ALA A 124 4.21 -6.73 -1.75
N ARG A 125 5.40 -7.30 -1.53
CA ARG A 125 5.88 -8.47 -2.29
C ARG A 125 4.97 -9.69 -2.17
N PRO A 126 4.70 -10.23 -0.96
CA PRO A 126 3.78 -11.36 -0.85
C PRO A 126 2.36 -11.00 -1.32
N ILE A 127 1.89 -9.76 -1.09
CA ILE A 127 0.57 -9.30 -1.54
C ILE A 127 0.45 -9.35 -3.07
N VAL A 128 1.47 -8.93 -3.83
CA VAL A 128 1.47 -8.99 -5.30
C VAL A 128 1.36 -10.42 -5.82
N HIS A 129 2.00 -11.37 -5.14
CA HIS A 129 1.98 -12.76 -5.54
C HIS A 129 0.70 -13.49 -5.13
N SER A 130 0.13 -13.19 -3.97
CA SER A 130 -1.11 -13.81 -3.49
C SER A 130 -1.89 -12.83 -2.61
N VAL A 131 -3.09 -12.45 -3.08
CA VAL A 131 -4.04 -11.57 -2.36
C VAL A 131 -4.30 -12.03 -0.91
N PRO A 132 -4.51 -13.32 -0.61
CA PRO A 132 -4.66 -13.81 0.76
C PRO A 132 -3.58 -13.37 1.74
N HIS A 133 -2.36 -13.04 1.31
CA HIS A 133 -1.32 -12.54 2.21
C HIS A 133 -1.67 -11.20 2.87
N ILE A 134 -2.64 -10.45 2.37
CA ILE A 134 -3.21 -9.30 3.09
C ILE A 134 -3.74 -9.74 4.47
N TYR A 135 -4.47 -10.86 4.52
CA TYR A 135 -5.12 -11.37 5.71
C TYR A 135 -4.27 -12.38 6.48
N LEU A 136 -3.48 -13.18 5.78
CA LEU A 136 -2.65 -14.25 6.36
C LEU A 136 -1.29 -13.74 6.87
N SER A 137 -0.79 -12.62 6.34
CA SER A 137 0.54 -12.13 6.64
C SER A 137 0.54 -10.66 7.07
N ALA A 138 -0.01 -9.77 6.25
CA ALA A 138 0.08 -8.34 6.53
C ALA A 138 -0.66 -7.98 7.83
N LEU A 139 -1.96 -8.28 7.94
CA LEU A 139 -2.73 -8.02 9.18
C LEU A 139 -2.14 -8.65 10.46
N PRO A 140 -1.86 -9.97 10.52
CA PRO A 140 -1.38 -10.60 11.75
C PRO A 140 0.00 -10.13 12.18
N PHE A 141 0.90 -9.90 11.21
CA PHE A 141 2.30 -9.55 11.46
C PHE A 141 2.59 -8.04 11.38
N SER A 142 1.57 -7.19 11.24
CA SER A 142 1.71 -5.73 11.35
C SER A 142 2.29 -5.30 12.70
N ALA A 143 2.86 -4.10 12.77
CA ALA A 143 3.34 -3.54 14.03
C ALA A 143 2.22 -3.43 15.09
N MET A 144 2.55 -3.54 16.38
CA MET A 144 1.57 -3.43 17.47
C MET A 144 0.86 -2.08 17.48
N ASN A 145 1.58 -1.01 17.18
CA ASN A 145 1.03 0.35 17.13
C ASN A 145 0.41 0.71 15.76
N SER A 146 0.27 -0.24 14.84
CA SER A 146 -0.32 0.03 13.53
C SER A 146 -1.81 0.37 13.66
N THR A 147 -2.17 1.58 13.27
CA THR A 147 -3.55 2.09 13.31
C THR A 147 -4.46 1.29 12.38
N ILE A 148 -4.00 0.98 11.17
CA ILE A 148 -4.71 0.12 10.21
C ILE A 148 -4.89 -1.28 10.77
N ALA A 149 -3.83 -1.91 11.26
CA ALA A 149 -3.95 -3.28 11.76
C ALA A 149 -4.91 -3.37 12.96
N ASN A 150 -4.81 -2.43 13.89
CA ASN A 150 -5.69 -2.40 15.07
C ASN A 150 -7.15 -2.09 14.70
N LEU A 151 -7.38 -1.35 13.61
CA LEU A 151 -8.72 -1.11 13.09
C LEU A 151 -9.34 -2.36 12.44
N TYR A 152 -8.57 -3.09 11.63
CA TYR A 152 -9.12 -4.21 10.85
C TYR A 152 -9.10 -5.55 11.60
N LYS A 153 -8.11 -5.82 12.47
CA LYS A 153 -7.98 -7.10 13.19
C LYS A 153 -9.28 -7.56 13.89
N PRO A 154 -10.05 -6.69 14.58
CA PRO A 154 -11.31 -7.10 15.22
C PRO A 154 -12.34 -7.71 14.26
N ASN A 155 -12.34 -7.29 12.99
CA ASN A 155 -13.26 -7.80 11.97
C ASN A 155 -12.87 -9.19 11.45
N TYR A 156 -11.67 -9.68 11.78
CA TYR A 156 -11.14 -10.96 11.32
C TYR A 156 -10.64 -11.80 12.52
N PRO A 157 -11.55 -12.31 13.37
CA PRO A 157 -11.19 -12.99 14.62
C PRO A 157 -10.43 -14.31 14.42
N HIS A 158 -10.41 -14.87 13.21
CA HIS A 158 -9.71 -16.10 12.86
C HIS A 158 -8.30 -15.88 12.31
N VAL A 159 -7.82 -14.64 12.28
CA VAL A 159 -6.45 -14.31 11.88
C VAL A 159 -5.49 -14.64 13.03
N LEU A 160 -4.26 -15.04 12.69
CA LEU A 160 -3.22 -15.38 13.66
C LEU A 160 -2.99 -14.24 14.67
N GLY A 161 -3.15 -14.54 15.96
CA GLY A 161 -2.80 -13.64 17.05
C GLY A 161 -1.36 -13.86 17.49
N LEU A 162 -0.49 -12.86 17.30
CA LEU A 162 0.87 -12.90 17.85
C LEU A 162 0.85 -12.43 19.30
N GLN A 163 1.30 -13.29 20.22
CA GLN A 163 1.45 -12.94 21.64
C GLN A 163 2.87 -12.50 22.00
N ILE A 164 3.88 -12.89 21.21
CA ILE A 164 5.30 -12.61 21.45
C ILE A 164 5.98 -12.32 20.12
N GLY A 165 6.92 -11.36 20.08
CA GLY A 165 7.80 -11.11 18.93
C GLY A 165 7.24 -10.17 17.86
N GLN A 166 6.06 -9.58 18.07
CA GLN A 166 5.53 -8.53 17.19
C GLN A 166 6.32 -7.24 17.39
N ALA A 167 6.75 -6.61 16.29
CA ALA A 167 7.44 -5.32 16.36
C ALA A 167 6.50 -4.26 16.94
N LEU A 168 7.02 -3.40 17.82
CA LEU A 168 6.22 -2.32 18.43
C LEU A 168 5.77 -1.30 17.37
N ASN A 169 6.73 -0.86 16.55
CA ASN A 169 6.54 0.08 15.46
C ASN A 169 7.06 -0.53 14.16
N TRP A 170 6.67 0.05 13.02
CA TRP A 170 7.24 -0.33 11.73
C TRP A 170 8.75 -0.11 11.71
N PRO A 171 9.52 -0.98 11.03
CA PRO A 171 10.91 -0.67 10.74
C PRO A 171 10.96 0.62 9.90
N SER A 172 11.95 1.47 10.15
CA SER A 172 12.16 2.70 9.38
C SER A 172 12.54 2.39 7.93
N ILE A 173 11.56 2.10 7.07
CA ILE A 173 11.76 1.84 5.65
C ILE A 173 11.60 3.16 4.91
N GLN A 174 12.73 3.78 4.55
CA GLN A 174 12.72 5.08 3.86
C GLN A 174 12.47 4.96 2.35
N ALA A 175 12.84 3.85 1.71
CA ALA A 175 12.57 3.61 0.30
C ALA A 175 12.75 2.12 -0.05
N ILE A 176 11.92 1.60 -0.96
CA ILE A 176 12.10 0.29 -1.58
C ILE A 176 12.52 0.53 -3.03
N ILE A 177 13.73 0.11 -3.37
CA ILE A 177 14.30 0.28 -4.70
C ILE A 177 14.04 -1.00 -5.49
N GLU A 178 12.94 -1.01 -6.24
CA GLU A 178 12.56 -2.15 -7.07
C GLU A 178 12.98 -1.96 -8.55
N GLY A 179 13.09 -3.08 -9.26
CA GLY A 179 13.33 -3.11 -10.70
C GLY A 179 14.60 -3.84 -11.14
N HIS A 180 15.39 -4.37 -10.22
CA HIS A 180 16.39 -5.37 -10.57
C HIS A 180 15.73 -6.73 -10.79
N TYR A 181 16.08 -7.37 -11.90
CA TYR A 181 15.55 -8.69 -12.32
C TYR A 181 16.38 -9.86 -11.76
N SER A 182 17.45 -9.56 -11.03
CA SER A 182 18.33 -10.53 -10.39
C SER A 182 18.80 -10.01 -9.03
N ARG A 183 19.59 -10.81 -8.31
CA ARG A 183 20.12 -10.45 -6.99
C ARG A 183 20.97 -9.18 -7.09
N VAL A 184 20.62 -8.18 -6.29
CA VAL A 184 21.48 -7.02 -6.04
C VAL A 184 22.77 -7.52 -5.37
N ARG A 185 23.91 -7.22 -5.99
CA ARG A 185 25.24 -7.64 -5.52
C ARG A 185 25.99 -6.52 -4.80
N SER A 186 25.62 -5.27 -5.05
CA SER A 186 26.29 -4.11 -4.47
C SER A 186 25.33 -2.92 -4.35
N VAL A 187 25.52 -2.11 -3.30
CA VAL A 187 24.83 -0.84 -3.07
C VAL A 187 25.87 0.20 -2.67
N ALA A 188 25.79 1.39 -3.25
CA ALA A 188 26.64 2.53 -2.94
C ALA A 188 25.81 3.79 -2.71
N PHE A 189 26.22 4.62 -1.77
CA PHE A 189 25.61 5.91 -1.48
C PHE A 189 26.46 7.01 -2.10
N SER A 190 25.81 8.04 -2.66
CA SER A 190 26.53 9.25 -3.04
C SER A 190 27.07 9.95 -1.80
N PRO A 191 28.22 10.65 -1.90
CA PRO A 191 28.78 11.39 -0.77
C PRO A 191 27.85 12.45 -0.17
N ASP A 192 26.91 12.97 -0.97
CA ASP A 192 25.90 13.94 -0.53
C ASP A 192 24.63 13.29 0.04
N GLY A 193 24.56 11.96 0.09
CA GLY A 193 23.43 11.19 0.61
C GLY A 193 22.14 11.30 -0.22
N LYS A 194 22.17 11.96 -1.37
CA LYS A 194 20.99 12.19 -2.20
C LYS A 194 20.72 11.10 -3.21
N HIS A 195 21.70 10.24 -3.47
CA HIS A 195 21.57 9.17 -4.44
C HIS A 195 22.02 7.84 -3.87
N ILE A 196 21.27 6.80 -4.24
CA ILE A 196 21.64 5.42 -3.98
C ILE A 196 21.82 4.76 -5.33
N ALA A 197 22.97 4.12 -5.54
CA ALA A 197 23.26 3.28 -6.69
C ALA A 197 23.22 1.81 -6.28
N SER A 198 22.54 0.97 -7.03
CA SER A 198 22.47 -0.47 -6.85
C SER A 198 22.94 -1.20 -8.10
N GLY A 199 23.82 -2.20 -7.92
CA GLY A 199 24.31 -3.07 -8.99
C GLY A 199 23.79 -4.49 -8.79
N SER A 200 23.29 -5.10 -9.87
CA SER A 200 22.63 -6.41 -9.81
C SER A 200 23.27 -7.43 -10.75
N GLY A 201 23.04 -8.71 -10.45
CA GLY A 201 23.40 -9.83 -11.32
C GLY A 201 22.65 -9.85 -12.66
N ASP A 202 21.70 -8.94 -12.87
CA ASP A 202 20.99 -8.71 -14.15
C ASP A 202 21.82 -7.87 -15.13
N GLN A 203 23.08 -7.57 -14.78
CA GLN A 203 24.01 -6.75 -15.57
C GLN A 203 23.57 -5.29 -15.71
N THR A 204 22.69 -4.81 -14.81
CA THR A 204 22.26 -3.41 -14.76
C THR A 204 22.71 -2.73 -13.47
N VAL A 205 22.91 -1.42 -13.57
CA VAL A 205 23.07 -0.50 -12.44
C VAL A 205 21.90 0.47 -12.45
N ARG A 206 21.22 0.61 -11.31
CA ARG A 206 20.15 1.58 -11.12
C ARG A 206 20.61 2.64 -10.13
N SER A 207 20.27 3.90 -10.37
CA SER A 207 20.45 4.98 -9.42
C SER A 207 19.11 5.63 -9.13
N VAL A 208 18.84 5.91 -7.86
CA VAL A 208 17.61 6.58 -7.42
C VAL A 208 17.96 7.80 -6.58
N GLY A 209 17.22 8.89 -6.77
CA GLY A 209 17.31 10.06 -5.92
C GLY A 209 16.46 9.89 -4.65
N CYS A 210 17.05 10.08 -3.48
CA CYS A 210 16.35 10.20 -2.21
C CYS A 210 15.98 11.68 -1.97
N LYS A 211 14.68 12.00 -1.94
CA LYS A 211 14.22 13.27 -1.37
C LYS A 211 14.32 13.15 0.16
N VAL A 212 15.43 13.60 0.73
CA VAL A 212 15.51 13.85 2.17
C VAL A 212 14.51 14.97 2.48
N ARG A 213 13.41 14.66 3.19
CA ARG A 213 12.55 15.69 3.79
C ARG A 213 13.43 16.51 4.74
N ARG A 214 13.83 17.70 4.30
CA ARG A 214 14.54 18.67 5.14
C ARG A 214 13.54 19.26 6.12
N THR A 215 13.41 18.66 7.28
CA THR A 215 12.87 19.33 8.48
C THR A 215 13.60 18.77 9.68
N CYS A 216 14.63 19.50 10.11
CA CYS A 216 14.86 19.86 11.50
C CYS A 216 15.73 21.11 11.46
N CYS A 217 15.11 22.26 11.68
CA CYS A 217 15.81 23.46 12.13
C CYS A 217 16.53 23.08 13.44
N TRP A 218 17.84 23.23 13.48
CA TRP A 218 18.53 23.38 14.75
C TRP A 218 18.30 24.83 15.19
N ALA A 219 17.47 25.01 16.22
CA ALA A 219 17.48 26.24 16.99
C ALA A 219 18.74 26.18 17.87
N ILE A 220 19.65 27.13 17.59
CA ILE A 220 20.81 27.66 18.33
C ILE A 220 21.37 26.79 19.47
#